data_AF-A0A1U7Z3M5-F1
#
_entry.id   AF-A0A1U7Z3M5-F1
#
_cell.length_a   1.000
_cell.length_b   1.000
_cell.length_c   1.000
_cell.angle_alpha   90.00
_cell.angle_beta   90.00
_cell.angle_gamma   90.00
#
_symmetry.space_group_name_H-M   'P 1'
#
loop_
_entity.id
_entity.type
_entity.pdbx_description
1 polymer ?
#
loop_
_entity_poly.entity_id
_entity_poly.type
_entity_poly.pdbx_seq_one_letter_code
_entity_poly.pdbx_strand_id
1 'polypeptide(L)'
;MVAAPQYGNYAKIQETGVCKRCKVDGQDMEVTFFQSYIDGMDFVFTDSLMFRNIEENIYGGGREDILKCMGLFGKAPLKVLFCKHTRCVPVIHNIAHRGHGPVRDFCCVDLPQNYFILYDPGGGEHFNVLAAGLSAADCVVTISHGYARELETKEGGWGLHQIIQLYALSYGAVPVVHAVGGLRDSVQPMDPLAEPQATYSATAPLVDEPQ
;
A
#
# COMPACT_ATOMS: atom_id res chain seq x y z
N MET A 1 12.60 -11.75 3.83
CA MET A 1 12.84 -10.92 2.63
C MET A 1 11.93 -9.71 2.68
N VAL A 2 12.45 -8.53 2.35
CA VAL A 2 11.73 -7.26 2.19
C VAL A 2 11.98 -6.77 0.77
N ALA A 3 10.93 -6.29 0.08
CA ALA A 3 11.05 -5.69 -1.24
C ALA A 3 10.58 -4.24 -1.20
N ALA A 4 11.39 -3.31 -1.69
CA ALA A 4 11.08 -1.87 -1.66
C ALA A 4 11.65 -1.16 -2.91
N PRO A 5 11.13 -0.01 -3.32
CA PRO A 5 11.77 0.81 -4.35
C PRO A 5 13.12 1.36 -3.85
N GLN A 6 14.06 1.53 -4.77
CA GLN A 6 15.29 2.26 -4.50
C GLN A 6 15.06 3.75 -4.74
N TYR A 7 14.89 4.51 -3.67
CA TYR A 7 14.64 5.95 -3.79
C TYR A 7 15.90 6.80 -3.92
N GLY A 8 17.01 6.30 -3.37
CA GLY A 8 18.29 7.00 -3.37
C GLY A 8 19.48 6.05 -3.49
N ASN A 9 20.68 6.58 -3.29
CA ASN A 9 21.90 5.81 -3.37
C ASN A 9 22.23 5.15 -2.03
N TYR A 10 21.71 3.94 -1.82
CA TYR A 10 22.00 3.17 -0.62
C TYR A 10 23.39 2.56 -0.67
N ALA A 11 24.16 2.74 0.42
CA ALA A 11 25.45 2.09 0.55
C ALA A 11 25.28 0.56 0.69
N LYS A 12 26.22 -0.22 0.13
CA LYS A 12 26.31 -1.68 0.30
C LYS A 12 25.13 -2.50 -0.28
N ILE A 13 24.48 -2.00 -1.33
CA ILE A 13 23.58 -2.82 -2.16
C ILE A 13 24.38 -3.40 -3.34
N GLN A 14 24.06 -4.62 -3.74
CA GLN A 14 24.71 -5.34 -4.85
C GLN A 14 23.70 -5.60 -5.95
N GLU A 15 24.08 -5.36 -7.20
CA GLU A 15 23.20 -5.67 -8.34
C GLU A 15 23.03 -7.19 -8.46
N THR A 16 21.79 -7.63 -8.68
CA THR A 16 21.47 -9.06 -8.82
C THR A 16 21.74 -9.61 -10.23
N GLY A 17 21.98 -8.72 -11.22
CA GLY A 17 22.03 -9.06 -12.64
C GLY A 17 20.66 -9.36 -13.26
N VAL A 18 19.57 -9.24 -12.49
CA VAL A 18 18.20 -9.42 -12.99
C VAL A 18 17.66 -8.09 -13.48
N CYS A 19 17.20 -8.08 -14.73
CA CYS A 19 16.49 -6.98 -15.36
C CYS A 19 15.15 -7.47 -15.91
N LYS A 20 14.09 -6.67 -15.71
CA LYS A 20 12.73 -6.91 -16.21
C LYS A 20 12.23 -5.68 -16.94
N ARG A 21 11.35 -5.91 -17.92
CA ARG A 21 10.59 -4.85 -18.58
C ARG A 21 9.12 -4.95 -18.17
N CYS A 22 8.54 -3.82 -17.84
CA CYS A 22 7.13 -3.73 -17.48
C CYS A 22 6.51 -2.48 -18.09
N LYS A 23 5.22 -2.54 -18.40
CA LYS A 23 4.50 -1.38 -18.94
C LYS A 23 4.01 -0.48 -17.82
N VAL A 24 4.29 0.81 -17.94
CA VAL A 24 3.75 1.88 -17.12
C VAL A 24 3.36 3.01 -18.07
N ASP A 25 2.09 3.43 -18.02
CA ASP A 25 1.54 4.46 -18.93
C ASP A 25 1.78 4.12 -20.41
N GLY A 26 1.67 2.84 -20.76
CA GLY A 26 1.92 2.34 -22.12
C GLY A 26 3.40 2.32 -22.55
N GLN A 27 4.32 2.80 -21.72
CA GLN A 27 5.76 2.80 -21.98
C GLN A 27 6.43 1.57 -21.36
N ASP A 28 7.37 0.97 -22.08
CA ASP A 28 8.19 -0.12 -21.53
C ASP A 28 9.26 0.46 -20.59
N MET A 29 9.06 0.28 -19.29
CA MET A 29 10.00 0.65 -18.25
C MET A 29 10.93 -0.50 -17.93
N GLU A 30 12.23 -0.21 -17.91
CA GLU A 30 13.24 -1.10 -17.38
C GLU A 30 13.26 -1.04 -15.84
N VAL A 31 13.37 -2.22 -15.24
CA VAL A 31 13.42 -2.42 -13.80
C VAL A 31 14.58 -3.36 -13.49
N THR A 32 15.54 -2.88 -12.73
CA THR A 32 16.69 -3.64 -12.23
C THR A 32 16.50 -3.92 -10.75
N PHE A 33 17.17 -4.96 -10.26
CA PHE A 33 17.06 -5.38 -8.86
C PHE A 33 18.42 -5.37 -8.19
N PHE A 34 18.48 -4.72 -7.04
CA PHE A 34 19.62 -4.74 -6.13
C PHE A 34 19.26 -5.52 -4.87
N GLN A 35 20.24 -6.05 -4.17
CA GLN A 35 20.04 -6.77 -2.93
C GLN A 35 21.04 -6.38 -1.85
N SER A 36 20.64 -6.52 -0.59
CA SER A 36 21.53 -6.41 0.56
C SER A 36 21.01 -7.30 1.69
N TYR A 37 21.91 -7.76 2.56
CA TYR A 37 21.54 -8.53 3.75
C TYR A 37 21.74 -7.65 4.99
N ILE A 38 20.63 -7.29 5.65
CA ILE A 38 20.61 -6.30 6.75
C ILE A 38 19.88 -6.94 7.93
N ASP A 39 20.52 -6.98 9.09
CA ASP A 39 19.94 -7.45 10.36
C ASP A 39 19.21 -8.80 10.26
N GLY A 40 19.79 -9.74 9.52
CA GLY A 40 19.23 -11.09 9.37
C GLY A 40 18.21 -11.24 8.21
N MET A 41 17.95 -10.17 7.45
CA MET A 41 16.91 -10.12 6.43
C MET A 41 17.48 -9.80 5.05
N ASP A 42 17.00 -10.50 4.03
CA ASP A 42 17.25 -10.13 2.62
C ASP A 42 16.39 -8.93 2.23
N PHE A 43 17.03 -7.83 1.85
CA PHE A 43 16.38 -6.69 1.22
C PHE A 43 16.62 -6.76 -0.29
N VAL A 44 15.54 -6.62 -1.06
CA VAL A 44 15.57 -6.49 -2.51
C VAL A 44 15.03 -5.12 -2.88
N PHE A 45 15.85 -4.34 -3.56
CA PHE A 45 15.51 -2.99 -4.00
C PHE A 45 15.20 -2.98 -5.49
N THR A 46 14.04 -2.45 -5.83
CA THR A 46 13.59 -2.27 -7.21
C THR A 46 14.06 -0.90 -7.70
N ASP A 47 14.95 -0.87 -8.67
CA ASP A 47 15.46 0.36 -9.29
C ASP A 47 14.80 0.60 -10.65
N SER A 48 14.42 1.86 -10.87
CA SER A 48 13.87 2.36 -12.13
C SER A 48 14.01 3.88 -12.15
N LEU A 49 14.02 4.48 -13.34
CA LEU A 49 14.12 5.94 -13.49
C LEU A 49 13.03 6.69 -12.70
N MET A 50 11.86 6.07 -12.52
CA MET A 50 10.73 6.62 -11.74
C MET A 50 11.03 6.80 -10.25
N PHE A 51 11.99 6.05 -9.69
CA PHE A 51 12.27 6.07 -8.25
C PHE A 51 13.54 6.84 -7.91
N ARG A 52 14.34 7.26 -8.88
CA ARG A 52 15.64 7.89 -8.60
C ARG A 52 15.48 9.35 -8.19
N ASN A 53 16.27 9.78 -7.20
CA ASN A 53 16.40 11.18 -6.76
C ASN A 53 15.11 11.78 -6.17
N ILE A 54 14.24 10.95 -5.59
CA ILE A 54 13.01 11.38 -4.90
C ILE A 54 13.03 11.02 -3.41
N GLU A 55 14.19 10.64 -2.86
CA GLU A 55 14.34 10.19 -1.47
C GLU A 55 13.88 11.22 -0.44
N GLU A 56 13.97 12.51 -0.75
CA GLU A 56 13.51 13.59 0.14
C GLU A 56 12.00 13.79 0.09
N ASN A 57 11.34 13.35 -0.99
CA ASN A 57 9.89 13.50 -1.17
C ASN A 57 9.32 12.41 -2.09
N ILE A 58 9.19 11.19 -1.56
CA ILE A 58 8.75 10.00 -2.31
C ILE A 58 7.29 10.07 -2.80
N TYR A 59 6.51 11.03 -2.29
CA TYR A 59 5.14 11.33 -2.72
C TYR A 59 5.04 12.69 -3.44
N GLY A 60 6.17 13.30 -3.76
CA GLY A 60 6.24 14.55 -4.50
C GLY A 60 5.97 14.37 -5.99
N GLY A 61 5.92 15.50 -6.70
CA GLY A 61 5.65 15.53 -8.13
C GLY A 61 4.17 15.71 -8.47
N GLY A 62 3.84 15.52 -9.74
CA GLY A 62 2.48 15.59 -10.23
C GLY A 62 1.69 14.32 -9.91
N ARG A 63 0.37 14.40 -10.06
CA ARG A 63 -0.54 13.25 -9.88
C ARG A 63 -0.13 12.04 -10.74
N GLU A 64 0.28 12.27 -11.98
CA GLU A 64 0.76 11.20 -12.86
C GLU A 64 2.03 10.52 -12.32
N ASP A 65 2.98 11.28 -11.77
CA ASP A 65 4.22 10.72 -11.23
C ASP A 65 3.91 9.75 -10.07
N ILE A 66 3.02 10.18 -9.17
CA ILE A 66 2.55 9.35 -8.05
C ILE A 66 1.85 8.08 -8.56
N LEU A 67 0.97 8.20 -9.57
CA LEU A 67 0.27 7.05 -10.15
C LEU A 67 1.21 6.09 -10.87
N LYS A 68 2.22 6.60 -11.59
CA LYS A 68 3.25 5.80 -12.27
C LYS A 68 4.12 5.06 -11.26
N CYS A 69 4.57 5.72 -10.19
CA CYS A 69 5.30 5.11 -9.09
C CYS A 69 4.48 4.02 -8.38
N MET A 70 3.21 4.32 -8.08
CA MET A 70 2.27 3.37 -7.47
C MET A 70 2.01 2.18 -8.40
N GLY A 71 1.80 2.40 -9.69
CA GLY A 71 1.59 1.34 -10.67
C GLY A 71 2.81 0.43 -10.79
N LEU A 72 4.01 1.01 -10.89
CA LEU A 72 5.25 0.26 -11.01
C LEU A 72 5.52 -0.62 -9.78
N PHE A 73 5.45 -0.06 -8.58
CA PHE A 73 5.69 -0.81 -7.35
C PHE A 73 4.51 -1.75 -7.02
N GLY A 74 3.28 -1.31 -7.24
CA GLY A 74 2.05 -2.05 -6.92
C GLY A 74 1.81 -3.27 -7.81
N LYS A 75 2.40 -3.35 -9.01
CA LYS A 75 2.24 -4.52 -9.90
C LYS A 75 2.65 -5.85 -9.26
N ALA A 76 3.73 -5.86 -8.48
CA ALA A 76 4.20 -7.08 -7.82
C ALA A 76 3.21 -7.62 -6.78
N PRO A 77 2.82 -6.86 -5.73
CA PRO A 77 1.84 -7.33 -4.75
C PRO A 77 0.47 -7.61 -5.38
N LEU A 78 0.05 -6.85 -6.39
CA LEU A 78 -1.21 -7.12 -7.09
C LEU A 78 -1.17 -8.42 -7.89
N LYS A 79 -0.02 -8.79 -8.44
CA LYS A 79 0.13 -10.10 -9.11
C LYS A 79 0.03 -11.26 -8.12
N VAL A 80 0.49 -11.06 -6.87
CA VAL A 80 0.38 -12.06 -5.80
C VAL A 80 -1.08 -12.43 -5.51
N LEU A 81 -2.00 -11.47 -5.60
CA LEU A 81 -3.44 -11.70 -5.41
C LEU A 81 -4.01 -12.77 -6.37
N PHE A 82 -3.33 -13.05 -7.49
CA PHE A 82 -3.75 -14.03 -8.49
C PHE A 82 -2.88 -15.30 -8.50
N CYS A 83 -1.93 -15.43 -7.57
CA CYS A 83 -1.08 -16.61 -7.44
C CYS A 83 -1.77 -17.69 -6.59
N LYS A 84 -2.12 -18.83 -7.21
CA LYS A 84 -2.89 -19.93 -6.58
C LYS A 84 -2.36 -20.46 -5.24
N HIS A 85 -1.06 -20.33 -4.98
CA HIS A 85 -0.38 -20.93 -3.83
C HIS A 85 0.26 -19.89 -2.90
N THR A 86 -0.05 -18.61 -3.10
CA THR A 86 0.51 -17.52 -2.31
C THR A 86 -0.62 -16.78 -1.62
N ARG A 87 -0.47 -16.53 -0.32
CA ARG A 87 -1.42 -15.74 0.47
C ARG A 87 -0.96 -14.29 0.54
N CYS A 88 -1.91 -13.35 0.58
CA CYS A 88 -1.66 -11.91 0.70
C CYS A 88 -2.36 -11.36 1.94
N VAL A 89 -1.58 -10.67 2.79
CA VAL A 89 -2.08 -10.02 4.01
C VAL A 89 -1.63 -8.55 4.00
N PRO A 90 -2.42 -7.63 3.44
CA PRO A 90 -2.16 -6.19 3.53
C PRO A 90 -2.19 -5.70 4.98
N VAL A 91 -1.23 -4.84 5.31
CA VAL A 91 -1.16 -4.10 6.57
C VAL A 91 -1.61 -2.67 6.33
N ILE A 92 -2.72 -2.25 6.92
CA ILE A 92 -3.24 -0.88 6.80
C ILE A 92 -2.57 -0.01 7.85
N HIS A 93 -1.69 0.88 7.39
CA HIS A 93 -1.07 1.93 8.20
C HIS A 93 -1.86 3.23 8.16
N ASN A 94 -2.42 3.55 7.00
CA ASN A 94 -3.22 4.75 6.79
C ASN A 94 -4.19 4.54 5.62
N ILE A 95 -5.47 4.44 5.94
CA ILE A 95 -6.58 4.25 5.00
C ILE A 95 -6.89 5.49 4.18
N ALA A 96 -6.38 6.68 4.52
CA ALA A 96 -6.63 7.87 3.70
C ALA A 96 -5.92 7.77 2.33
N HIS A 97 -4.74 7.13 2.30
CA HIS A 97 -3.94 6.94 1.08
C HIS A 97 -4.36 5.68 0.31
N ARG A 98 -5.52 5.73 -0.35
CA ARG A 98 -6.16 4.57 -1.01
C ARG A 98 -5.69 4.31 -2.45
N GLY A 99 -4.92 5.23 -3.03
CA GLY A 99 -4.57 5.18 -4.45
C GLY A 99 -5.82 5.19 -5.34
N HIS A 100 -6.66 6.22 -5.16
CA HIS A 100 -7.93 6.37 -5.87
C HIS A 100 -7.91 7.57 -6.82
N GLY A 101 -8.78 7.55 -7.83
CA GLY A 101 -8.95 8.66 -8.76
C GLY A 101 -9.89 8.33 -9.92
N PRO A 102 -10.13 9.29 -10.83
CA PRO A 102 -10.97 9.07 -12.00
C PRO A 102 -10.47 7.92 -12.88
N VAL A 103 -11.41 7.14 -13.44
CA VAL A 103 -11.12 5.94 -14.27
C VAL A 103 -10.19 6.24 -15.45
N ARG A 104 -10.24 7.46 -16.00
CA ARG A 104 -9.39 7.88 -17.12
C ARG A 104 -7.89 7.74 -16.85
N ASP A 105 -7.46 7.85 -15.58
CA ASP A 105 -6.05 7.77 -15.20
C ASP A 105 -5.64 6.33 -14.84
N PHE A 106 -6.57 5.38 -14.88
CA PHE A 106 -6.27 3.97 -14.67
C PHE A 106 -5.36 3.40 -15.77
N CYS A 107 -5.28 4.06 -16.94
CA CYS A 107 -4.30 3.71 -17.96
C CYS A 107 -2.84 3.80 -17.44
N CYS A 108 -2.55 4.71 -16.51
CA CYS A 108 -1.19 4.89 -16.00
C CYS A 108 -0.70 3.72 -15.14
N VAL A 109 -1.61 2.93 -14.55
CA VAL A 109 -1.24 1.81 -13.67
C VAL A 109 -1.09 0.47 -14.41
N ASP A 110 -1.64 0.36 -15.63
CA ASP A 110 -1.53 -0.83 -16.48
C ASP A 110 -1.90 -2.14 -15.73
N LEU A 111 -3.06 -2.15 -15.07
CA LEU A 111 -3.60 -3.26 -14.28
C LEU A 111 -4.89 -3.83 -14.91
N PRO A 112 -5.31 -5.07 -14.57
CA PRO A 112 -6.57 -5.63 -15.06
C PRO A 112 -7.77 -4.84 -14.50
N GLN A 113 -8.56 -4.19 -15.34
CA GLN A 113 -9.62 -3.24 -14.93
C GLN A 113 -10.66 -3.82 -13.96
N ASN A 114 -11.03 -5.10 -14.11
CA ASN A 114 -12.21 -5.70 -13.46
C ASN A 114 -12.21 -5.69 -11.92
N TYR A 115 -11.05 -5.54 -11.28
CA TYR A 115 -10.95 -5.55 -9.81
C TYR A 115 -10.82 -4.15 -9.20
N PHE A 116 -10.57 -3.14 -10.01
CA PHE A 116 -10.09 -1.84 -9.53
C PHE A 116 -11.07 -0.71 -9.75
N ILE A 117 -11.99 -0.85 -10.71
CA ILE A 117 -13.03 0.15 -10.96
C ILE A 117 -14.18 -0.11 -9.97
N LEU A 118 -14.41 0.86 -9.10
CA LEU A 118 -15.50 0.88 -8.15
C LEU A 118 -16.52 1.96 -8.54
N TYR A 119 -17.75 1.75 -8.11
CA TYR A 119 -18.83 2.71 -8.27
C TYR A 119 -19.13 3.38 -6.93
N ASP A 120 -18.99 4.70 -6.87
CA ASP A 120 -19.50 5.49 -5.73
C ASP A 120 -20.94 5.92 -6.03
N PRO A 121 -21.93 5.55 -5.18
CA PRO A 121 -23.29 6.08 -5.27
C PRO A 121 -23.30 7.59 -4.93
N GLY A 122 -22.92 8.42 -5.92
CA GLY A 122 -22.89 9.88 -5.85
C GLY A 122 -21.78 10.53 -6.68
N GLY A 123 -20.70 9.78 -6.95
CA GLY A 123 -19.50 10.29 -7.65
C GLY A 123 -19.19 9.59 -8.98
N GLY A 124 -19.92 8.53 -9.33
CA GLY A 124 -19.67 7.75 -10.54
C GLY A 124 -18.51 6.76 -10.39
N GLU A 125 -17.98 6.31 -11.52
CA GLU A 125 -16.89 5.34 -11.54
C GLU A 125 -15.55 5.99 -11.18
N HIS A 126 -14.81 5.34 -10.30
CA HIS A 126 -13.45 5.71 -9.94
C HIS A 126 -12.62 4.44 -9.73
N PHE A 127 -11.30 4.50 -9.94
CA PHE A 127 -10.45 3.38 -9.55
C PHE A 127 -10.04 3.50 -8.10
N ASN A 128 -9.79 2.37 -7.43
CA ASN A 128 -9.29 2.32 -6.07
C ASN A 128 -8.36 1.11 -5.87
N VAL A 129 -7.05 1.35 -5.81
CA VAL A 129 -6.05 0.28 -5.71
C VAL A 129 -6.12 -0.44 -4.37
N LEU A 130 -6.31 0.30 -3.27
CA LEU A 130 -6.42 -0.33 -1.96
C LEU A 130 -7.66 -1.23 -1.88
N ALA A 131 -8.81 -0.76 -2.35
CA ALA A 131 -10.03 -1.55 -2.31
C ALA A 131 -9.94 -2.84 -3.14
N ALA A 132 -9.29 -2.79 -4.31
CA ALA A 132 -9.02 -3.97 -5.12
C ALA A 132 -8.14 -4.97 -4.35
N GLY A 133 -7.08 -4.45 -3.70
CA GLY A 133 -6.19 -5.25 -2.86
C GLY A 133 -6.92 -5.89 -1.68
N LEU A 134 -7.77 -5.13 -0.98
CA LEU A 134 -8.59 -5.64 0.11
C LEU A 134 -9.65 -6.64 -0.36
N SER A 135 -10.18 -6.52 -1.58
CA SER A 135 -11.21 -7.46 -2.07
C SER A 135 -10.67 -8.84 -2.41
N ALA A 136 -9.37 -8.94 -2.69
CA ALA A 136 -8.70 -10.20 -3.05
C ALA A 136 -7.76 -10.72 -1.95
N ALA A 137 -7.65 -10.03 -0.82
CA ALA A 137 -6.77 -10.40 0.28
C ALA A 137 -7.32 -11.60 1.07
N ASP A 138 -6.44 -12.39 1.65
CA ASP A 138 -6.83 -13.51 2.51
C ASP A 138 -7.15 -13.04 3.94
N CYS A 139 -6.49 -11.97 4.38
CA CYS A 139 -6.68 -11.33 5.66
C CYS A 139 -6.23 -9.88 5.57
N VAL A 140 -6.78 -9.02 6.42
CA VAL A 140 -6.40 -7.62 6.53
C VAL A 140 -5.97 -7.36 7.95
N VAL A 141 -4.83 -6.72 8.16
CA VAL A 141 -4.34 -6.38 9.50
C VAL A 141 -4.04 -4.90 9.61
N THR A 142 -3.99 -4.36 10.82
CA THR A 142 -3.70 -2.94 11.06
C THR A 142 -2.81 -2.73 12.28
N ILE A 143 -2.38 -1.49 12.51
CA ILE A 143 -1.30 -1.15 13.44
C ILE A 143 -1.74 -0.94 14.90
N SER A 144 -3.04 -0.81 15.17
CA SER A 144 -3.54 -0.68 16.55
C SER A 144 -5.00 -1.10 16.69
N HIS A 145 -5.40 -1.46 17.91
CA HIS A 145 -6.81 -1.80 18.21
C HIS A 145 -7.76 -0.62 18.07
N GLY A 146 -7.31 0.58 18.44
CA GLY A 146 -8.10 1.80 18.25
C GLY A 146 -8.37 2.04 16.77
N TYR A 147 -7.32 1.88 15.95
CA TYR A 147 -7.44 2.07 14.51
C TYR A 147 -8.27 0.96 13.84
N ALA A 148 -8.15 -0.29 14.28
CA ALA A 148 -9.05 -1.38 13.85
C ALA A 148 -10.54 -1.01 13.98
N ARG A 149 -10.94 -0.48 15.15
CA ARG A 149 -12.32 -0.04 15.38
C ARG A 149 -12.71 1.14 14.51
N GLU A 150 -11.81 2.11 14.34
CA GLU A 150 -12.04 3.29 13.51
C GLU A 150 -12.28 2.90 12.04
N LEU A 151 -11.50 1.96 11.51
CA LEU A 151 -11.62 1.46 10.14
C LEU A 151 -12.98 0.81 9.84
N GLU A 152 -13.66 0.29 10.87
CA GLU A 152 -15.00 -0.30 10.74
C GLU A 152 -16.12 0.76 10.71
N THR A 153 -15.81 2.03 10.98
CA THR A 153 -16.80 3.14 10.94
C THR A 153 -16.89 3.74 9.54
N LYS A 154 -18.03 4.37 9.20
CA LYS A 154 -18.21 4.99 7.88
C LYS A 154 -17.20 6.12 7.64
N GLU A 155 -16.95 6.92 8.68
CA GLU A 155 -16.05 8.06 8.70
C GLU A 155 -14.58 7.60 8.66
N GLY A 156 -14.20 6.72 9.59
CA GLY A 156 -12.82 6.25 9.76
C GLY A 156 -12.38 5.24 8.71
N GLY A 157 -13.29 4.48 8.11
CA GLY A 157 -12.98 3.53 7.04
C GLY A 157 -12.89 4.16 5.66
N TRP A 158 -13.15 5.48 5.51
CA TRP A 158 -13.09 6.20 4.24
C TRP A 158 -13.78 5.43 3.10
N GLY A 159 -15.04 5.03 3.30
CA GLY A 159 -15.81 4.27 2.30
C GLY A 159 -15.40 2.79 2.11
N LEU A 160 -14.32 2.31 2.72
CA LEU A 160 -13.88 0.91 2.69
C LEU A 160 -14.35 0.09 3.91
N HIS A 161 -15.01 0.74 4.87
CA HIS A 161 -15.51 0.14 6.10
C HIS A 161 -16.30 -1.16 5.90
N GLN A 162 -17.12 -1.26 4.85
CA GLN A 162 -17.90 -2.48 4.59
C GLN A 162 -17.01 -3.69 4.30
N ILE A 163 -15.96 -3.52 3.47
CA ILE A 163 -15.01 -4.60 3.17
C ILE A 163 -14.26 -4.99 4.45
N ILE A 164 -13.86 -4.00 5.24
CA ILE A 164 -13.13 -4.21 6.50
C ILE A 164 -14.00 -4.96 7.54
N GLN A 165 -15.29 -4.60 7.63
CA GLN A 165 -16.25 -5.29 8.50
C GLN A 165 -16.43 -6.77 8.12
N LEU A 166 -16.34 -7.13 6.83
CA LEU A 166 -16.38 -8.54 6.41
C LEU A 166 -15.19 -9.34 6.96
N TYR A 167 -14.00 -8.73 7.00
CA TYR A 167 -12.84 -9.33 7.67
C TYR A 167 -13.04 -9.42 9.18
N ALA A 168 -13.54 -8.35 9.82
CA ALA A 168 -13.84 -8.37 11.25
C ALA A 168 -14.84 -9.48 11.62
N LEU A 169 -15.89 -9.68 10.84
CA LEU A 169 -16.86 -10.77 11.03
C LEU A 169 -16.23 -12.16 10.92
N SER A 170 -15.25 -12.32 10.02
CA SER A 170 -14.56 -13.60 9.80
C SER A 170 -13.59 -13.95 10.93
N TYR A 171 -12.95 -12.95 11.54
CA TYR A 171 -11.91 -13.12 12.55
C TYR A 171 -12.33 -12.70 13.98
N GLY A 172 -13.56 -12.23 14.17
CA GLY A 172 -14.09 -11.67 15.42
C GLY A 172 -13.77 -10.19 15.66
N ALA A 173 -12.66 -9.70 15.09
CA ALA A 173 -12.27 -8.30 14.98
C ALA A 173 -11.19 -8.16 13.89
N VAL A 174 -10.90 -6.95 13.41
CA VAL A 174 -9.74 -6.73 12.52
C VAL A 174 -8.45 -7.07 13.29
N PRO A 175 -7.64 -8.04 12.83
CA PRO A 175 -6.40 -8.40 13.52
C PRO A 175 -5.37 -7.26 13.55
N VAL A 176 -4.58 -7.21 14.61
CA VAL A 176 -3.56 -6.18 14.84
C VAL A 176 -2.18 -6.80 14.77
N VAL A 177 -1.25 -6.15 14.08
CA VAL A 177 0.15 -6.58 14.01
C VAL A 177 0.85 -6.48 15.37
N HIS A 178 1.92 -7.23 15.56
CA HIS A 178 2.81 -7.06 16.71
C HIS A 178 3.98 -6.11 16.36
N ALA A 179 4.53 -5.44 17.38
CA ALA A 179 5.67 -4.54 17.29
C ALA A 179 7.00 -5.31 17.05
N VAL A 180 7.14 -5.92 15.88
CA VAL A 180 8.31 -6.73 15.49
C VAL A 180 8.88 -6.28 14.15
N GLY A 181 10.18 -6.51 13.95
CA GLY A 181 10.88 -6.14 12.72
C GLY A 181 10.72 -4.65 12.39
N GLY A 182 10.40 -4.33 11.13
CA GLY A 182 10.17 -2.96 10.67
C GLY A 182 8.94 -2.25 11.27
N LEU A 183 8.14 -2.94 12.08
CA LEU A 183 6.96 -2.39 12.76
C LEU A 183 7.21 -2.11 14.25
N ARG A 184 8.43 -2.38 14.74
CA ARG A 184 8.79 -2.26 16.16
C ARG A 184 8.47 -0.87 16.74
N ASP A 185 8.72 0.18 15.98
CA ASP A 185 8.60 1.55 16.48
C ASP A 185 7.25 2.20 16.15
N SER A 186 6.40 1.54 15.34
CA SER A 186 5.12 2.10 14.87
C SER A 186 3.89 1.48 15.53
N VAL A 187 4.05 0.32 16.19
CA VAL A 187 2.96 -0.43 16.83
C VAL A 187 3.10 -0.30 18.33
N GLN A 188 2.08 0.22 19.00
CA GLN A 188 2.04 0.22 20.46
C GLN A 188 1.36 -1.05 20.99
N PRO A 189 2.00 -1.77 21.94
CA PRO A 189 1.36 -2.87 22.63
C PRO A 189 0.06 -2.43 23.30
N MET A 190 -0.96 -3.27 23.23
CA MET A 190 -2.21 -3.03 23.95
C MET A 190 -1.98 -3.19 25.46
N ASP A 191 -2.23 -2.12 26.22
CA ASP A 191 -2.29 -2.18 27.68
C ASP A 191 -3.74 -2.51 28.11
N PRO A 192 -4.00 -3.70 28.68
CA PRO A 192 -5.34 -4.11 29.07
C PRO A 192 -5.91 -3.33 30.26
N LEU A 193 -5.08 -2.56 30.97
CA LEU A 193 -5.47 -1.74 32.12
C LEU A 193 -5.60 -0.26 31.76
N ALA A 194 -5.16 0.16 30.57
CA ALA A 194 -5.33 1.52 30.10
C ALA A 194 -6.76 1.75 29.59
N GLU A 195 -7.31 2.93 29.84
CA GLU A 195 -8.57 3.33 29.20
C GLU A 195 -8.41 3.28 27.68
N PRO A 196 -9.41 2.79 26.92
CA PRO A 196 -9.32 2.74 25.48
C PRO A 196 -9.14 4.16 24.93
N GLN A 197 -7.91 4.48 24.53
CA GLN A 197 -7.63 5.72 23.82
C GLN A 197 -8.34 5.65 22.47
N ALA A 198 -9.42 6.41 22.33
CA ALA A 198 -9.91 6.81 21.04
C ALA A 198 -8.80 7.63 20.36
N THR A 199 -8.70 7.52 19.04
CA THR A 199 -7.80 8.28 18.16
C THR A 199 -6.31 7.90 18.19
N TYR A 200 -5.95 6.89 17.40
CA TYR A 200 -4.81 7.09 16.52
C TYR A 200 -5.29 7.97 15.37
N SER A 201 -5.25 9.29 15.58
CA SER A 201 -5.34 10.24 14.47
C SER A 201 -4.07 10.05 13.65
N ALA A 202 -4.09 9.16 12.66
CA ALA A 202 -3.19 9.25 11.52
C ALA A 202 -3.61 10.46 10.67
N THR A 203 -3.62 11.66 11.27
CA THR A 203 -3.53 12.92 10.56
C THR A 203 -2.15 12.95 9.94
N ALA A 204 -2.01 12.33 8.76
CA ALA A 204 -1.14 12.90 7.77
C ALA A 204 -1.60 14.36 7.58
N PRO A 205 -0.68 15.35 7.54
CA PRO A 205 -1.07 16.69 7.14
C PRO A 205 -1.83 16.58 5.81
N LEU A 206 -3.03 17.16 5.78
CA LEU A 206 -3.79 17.34 4.54
C LEU A 206 -2.82 18.02 3.57
N VAL A 207 -2.40 17.29 2.54
CA VAL A 207 -1.82 17.94 1.37
C VAL A 207 -3.02 18.62 0.73
N ASP A 208 -3.09 19.94 0.86
CA ASP A 208 -4.13 20.76 0.23
C ASP A 208 -4.26 20.33 -1.24
N GLU A 209 -5.46 19.95 -1.66
CA GLU A 209 -5.75 19.80 -3.08
C GLU A 209 -5.47 21.16 -3.76
N PRO A 210 -4.62 21.22 -4.80
CA PRO A 210 -4.54 22.42 -5.60
C PRO A 210 -5.87 22.59 -6.35
N GLN A 211 -6.47 23.77 -6.18
CA GLN A 211 -7.64 24.24 -6.93
C GLN A 211 -7.44 24.22 -8.45
#